data_AF-A0A2N2JEP5-F1
#
_entry.id   AF-A0A2N2JEP5-F1
#
_cell.length_a   1.000
_cell.length_b   1.000
_cell.length_c   1.000
_cell.angle_alpha   90.00
_cell.angle_beta   90.00
_cell.angle_gamma   90.00
#
_symmetry.space_group_name_H-M   'P 1'
#
loop_
_entity.id
_entity.type
_entity.pdbx_description
1 polymer ?
#
loop_
_entity_poly.entity_id
_entity_poly.type
_entity_poly.pdbx_seq_one_letter_code
_entity_poly.pdbx_strand_id
1 'polypeptide(L)'
;MRVCPFCGTENEVFFKFCLGCGADLDDALGSTAAEEAPAAELPAPLVASTAAVMPPAEESIEEPLPSTLVQHKPSTDTSHRPRVERRRETASRRLPAASGRLVLILEDGTDGAVYDLAPERTVIGREGADICFPHDDFLALRHAEFVFSGNQLVLTPLATTNGVFVQVSHEVELRNGDVFRIGQELLRFELLAEVIKAPFAGPDDAVRLGSPIPEGAWGRLGQLIAPATWGAVYLLGGSDIYLGRERGDITFPGDGFVSGLHAVVMQREDRYFLKDLGSSNGTYYRLSRAMPLRRGALVLAGQQLFRVEH
;
A
#
# COMPACT_ATOMS: atom_id res chain seq x y z
N MET A 1 -37.63 -6.49 27.72
CA MET A 1 -36.54 -5.61 27.25
C MET A 1 -35.29 -5.91 28.06
N ARG A 2 -34.11 -5.87 27.45
CA ARG A 2 -32.80 -5.86 28.11
C ARG A 2 -32.03 -4.61 27.70
N VAL A 3 -31.38 -3.95 28.66
CA VAL A 3 -30.61 -2.72 28.42
C VAL A 3 -29.17 -3.09 28.09
N CYS A 4 -28.59 -2.49 27.07
CA CYS A 4 -27.19 -2.72 26.73
C CYS A 4 -26.26 -2.12 27.81
N PRO A 5 -25.36 -2.90 28.43
CA PRO A 5 -24.44 -2.38 29.45
C PRO A 5 -23.36 -1.44 28.89
N PHE A 6 -23.14 -1.46 27.56
CA PHE A 6 -22.12 -0.62 26.91
C PHE A 6 -22.63 0.75 26.45
N CYS A 7 -23.90 0.85 26.01
CA CYS A 7 -24.46 2.07 25.42
C CYS A 7 -25.84 2.50 25.97
N GLY A 8 -26.44 1.74 26.88
CA GLY A 8 -27.74 2.05 27.47
C GLY A 8 -28.95 1.87 26.55
N THR A 9 -28.80 1.43 25.30
CA THR A 9 -29.94 1.18 24.40
C THR A 9 -30.80 0.01 24.89
N GLU A 10 -32.12 0.18 24.89
CA GLU A 10 -33.09 -0.90 25.16
C GLU A 10 -33.24 -1.82 23.94
N ASN A 11 -33.20 -3.13 24.18
CA ASN A 11 -33.31 -4.17 23.16
C ASN A 11 -34.36 -5.21 23.58
N GLU A 12 -34.99 -5.91 22.63
CA GLU A 12 -35.79 -7.09 22.97
C GLU A 12 -34.89 -8.27 23.40
N VAL A 13 -35.43 -9.18 24.22
CA VAL A 13 -34.63 -10.16 24.97
C VAL A 13 -34.04 -11.26 24.06
N PHE A 14 -34.53 -11.41 22.84
CA PHE A 14 -34.04 -12.37 21.84
C PHE A 14 -32.96 -11.79 20.90
N PHE A 15 -32.67 -10.50 20.93
CA PHE A 15 -31.60 -9.93 20.11
C PHE A 15 -30.24 -10.23 20.75
N LYS A 16 -29.47 -11.11 20.12
CA LYS A 16 -28.09 -11.46 20.53
C LYS A 16 -27.17 -10.23 20.59
N PHE A 17 -27.26 -9.34 19.60
CA PHE A 17 -26.46 -8.12 19.50
C PHE A 17 -27.29 -6.86 19.78
N CYS A 18 -26.64 -5.81 20.27
CA CYS A 18 -27.27 -4.52 20.50
C CYS A 18 -27.60 -3.78 19.20
N LEU A 19 -28.86 -3.37 19.03
CA LEU A 19 -29.31 -2.55 17.90
C LEU A 19 -28.73 -1.12 17.91
N GLY A 20 -28.21 -0.65 19.06
CA GLY A 20 -27.61 0.68 19.20
C GLY A 20 -26.11 0.75 18.96
N CYS A 21 -25.34 -0.29 19.34
CA CYS A 21 -23.87 -0.28 19.24
C CYS A 21 -23.23 -1.57 18.70
N GLY A 22 -24.02 -2.59 18.32
CA GLY A 22 -23.53 -3.86 17.78
C GLY A 22 -22.91 -4.84 18.79
N ALA A 23 -22.68 -4.44 20.04
CA ALA A 23 -22.08 -5.31 21.06
C ALA A 23 -22.94 -6.57 21.35
N ASP A 24 -22.29 -7.71 21.55
CA ASP A 24 -22.95 -8.94 22.01
C ASP A 24 -23.46 -8.74 23.45
N LEU A 25 -24.75 -9.01 23.64
CA LEU A 25 -25.45 -8.80 24.92
C LEU A 25 -25.57 -10.10 25.74
N ASP A 26 -25.16 -11.25 25.18
CA ASP A 26 -25.09 -12.54 25.88
C ASP A 26 -23.73 -12.69 26.58
N ASP A 27 -22.62 -12.36 25.91
CA ASP A 27 -21.28 -12.33 26.51
C ASP A 27 -21.17 -11.32 27.67
N ALA A 28 -21.93 -10.23 27.61
CA ALA A 28 -21.92 -9.17 28.61
C ALA A 28 -22.49 -9.59 29.99
N LEU A 29 -23.16 -10.74 30.09
CA LEU A 29 -23.65 -11.31 31.35
C LEU A 29 -22.70 -12.38 31.93
N GLY A 30 -21.64 -12.76 31.21
CA GLY A 30 -20.69 -13.79 31.61
C GLY A 30 -19.45 -13.28 32.37
N SER A 31 -19.19 -11.97 32.38
CA SER A 31 -17.96 -11.38 32.92
C SER A 31 -18.22 -10.36 34.02
N THR A 32 -18.60 -10.86 35.21
CA THR A 32 -18.54 -10.09 36.46
C THR A 32 -17.75 -10.85 37.52
N ALA A 33 -16.44 -10.98 37.29
CA ALA A 33 -15.46 -11.28 38.32
C ALA A 33 -14.27 -10.33 38.10
N ALA A 34 -14.15 -9.32 38.96
CA ALA A 34 -12.99 -8.43 38.94
C ALA A 34 -11.80 -9.15 39.57
N GLU A 35 -10.63 -9.05 38.94
CA GLU A 35 -9.36 -9.44 39.56
C GLU A 35 -8.34 -8.32 39.35
N GLU A 36 -7.90 -7.71 40.45
CA GLU A 36 -6.90 -6.64 40.44
C GLU A 36 -5.52 -7.22 40.10
N ALA A 37 -4.85 -6.67 39.08
CA ALA A 37 -3.47 -7.03 38.75
C ALA A 37 -2.49 -6.04 39.43
N PRO A 38 -1.37 -6.51 40.01
CA PRO A 38 -0.51 -5.69 40.86
C PRO A 38 0.43 -4.77 40.06
N ALA A 39 0.88 -3.70 40.72
CA ALA A 39 1.90 -2.79 40.20
C ALA A 39 3.26 -3.50 40.05
N ALA A 40 3.93 -3.25 38.91
CA ALA A 40 5.31 -3.70 38.65
C ALA A 40 6.22 -2.48 38.42
N GLU A 41 7.38 -2.48 39.09
CA GLU A 41 8.33 -1.36 39.08
C GLU A 41 9.20 -1.31 37.81
N LEU A 42 9.62 -0.10 37.44
CA LEU A 42 10.55 0.16 36.34
C LEU A 42 12.01 0.18 36.84
N PRO A 43 12.96 -0.53 36.20
CA PRO A 43 14.39 -0.29 36.39
C PRO A 43 14.89 0.87 35.51
N ALA A 44 15.74 1.72 36.09
CA ALA A 44 16.40 2.86 35.44
C ALA A 44 17.68 2.43 34.65
N PRO A 45 18.25 3.28 33.78
CA PRO A 45 19.18 2.85 32.73
C PRO A 45 20.65 2.78 33.15
N LEU A 46 21.45 2.04 32.38
CA LEU A 46 22.92 2.04 32.43
C LEU A 46 23.53 2.49 31.09
N VAL A 47 24.71 3.11 31.18
CA VAL A 47 25.30 3.96 30.13
C VAL A 47 26.55 3.37 29.45
N ALA A 48 26.57 3.50 28.12
CA ALA A 48 27.69 3.76 27.18
C ALA A 48 29.13 3.16 27.33
N SER A 49 29.64 2.75 26.15
CA SER A 49 31.05 2.81 25.67
C SER A 49 32.00 1.68 26.13
N THR A 50 32.76 0.99 25.27
CA THR A 50 33.76 1.49 24.29
C THR A 50 34.04 0.48 23.15
N ALA A 51 34.84 0.89 22.14
CA ALA A 51 35.26 0.04 21.00
C ALA A 51 36.79 -0.20 21.00
N ALA A 52 37.27 -1.35 20.50
CA ALA A 52 38.60 -1.53 19.87
C ALA A 52 38.92 -2.95 19.33
N VAL A 53 39.32 -3.03 18.04
CA VAL A 53 40.54 -3.71 17.52
C VAL A 53 40.67 -5.26 17.47
N MET A 54 40.94 -5.79 16.26
CA MET A 54 41.54 -7.13 15.97
C MET A 54 43.08 -7.10 16.08
N PRO A 55 43.79 -8.25 16.18
CA PRO A 55 44.58 -8.75 15.03
C PRO A 55 44.65 -10.32 14.96
N PRO A 56 45.66 -11.05 14.37
CA PRO A 56 45.42 -11.75 13.08
C PRO A 56 46.02 -13.20 12.91
N ALA A 57 45.77 -13.81 11.73
CA ALA A 57 46.55 -14.84 10.97
C ALA A 57 46.83 -16.23 11.66
N GLU A 58 47.15 -17.36 10.98
CA GLU A 58 47.88 -17.65 9.71
C GLU A 58 47.41 -18.91 8.92
N GLU A 59 47.71 -18.91 7.61
CA GLU A 59 48.12 -19.98 6.64
C GLU A 59 47.54 -21.41 6.65
N SER A 60 47.21 -22.06 5.50
CA SER A 60 48.14 -22.58 4.45
C SER A 60 47.35 -23.48 3.44
N ILE A 61 47.76 -23.95 2.23
CA ILE A 61 48.87 -23.66 1.27
C ILE A 61 48.51 -24.19 -0.17
N GLU A 62 49.00 -23.49 -1.22
CA GLU A 62 49.36 -23.84 -2.63
C GLU A 62 48.57 -24.77 -3.60
N GLU A 63 48.42 -24.28 -4.86
CA GLU A 63 48.35 -25.07 -6.12
C GLU A 63 49.77 -25.33 -6.70
N PRO A 64 49.96 -26.19 -7.74
CA PRO A 64 50.08 -25.59 -9.09
C PRO A 64 49.58 -26.43 -10.28
N LEU A 65 49.38 -25.74 -11.41
CA LEU A 65 49.12 -26.26 -12.77
C LEU A 65 50.30 -27.03 -13.39
N PRO A 66 50.04 -27.81 -14.46
CA PRO A 66 50.88 -27.68 -15.65
C PRO A 66 50.11 -27.55 -16.98
N SER A 67 50.78 -26.93 -17.96
CA SER A 67 50.34 -26.79 -19.36
C SER A 67 51.32 -27.52 -20.28
N THR A 68 50.85 -28.26 -21.29
CA THR A 68 51.68 -28.74 -22.41
C THR A 68 50.92 -29.12 -23.70
N LEU A 69 51.30 -28.42 -24.79
CA LEU A 69 51.61 -28.93 -26.14
C LEU A 69 50.67 -29.91 -26.92
N VAL A 70 50.01 -29.32 -27.92
CA VAL A 70 49.89 -29.73 -29.35
C VAL A 70 50.43 -31.10 -29.80
N GLN A 71 49.62 -31.86 -30.54
CA GLN A 71 50.06 -32.64 -31.72
C GLN A 71 48.95 -32.79 -32.79
N HIS A 72 49.33 -32.72 -34.08
CA HIS A 72 48.45 -32.90 -35.24
C HIS A 72 48.31 -34.37 -35.67
N LYS A 73 47.22 -34.72 -36.37
CA LYS A 73 47.26 -35.55 -37.59
C LYS A 73 46.02 -35.29 -38.50
N PRO A 74 46.09 -35.61 -39.80
CA PRO A 74 45.19 -35.04 -40.82
C PRO A 74 43.95 -35.89 -41.13
N SER A 75 42.96 -35.26 -41.75
CA SER A 75 41.87 -35.94 -42.44
C SER A 75 41.67 -35.33 -43.82
N THR A 76 42.07 -36.09 -44.84
CA THR A 76 41.65 -35.90 -46.23
C THR A 76 40.20 -36.37 -46.40
N ASP A 77 39.31 -35.54 -46.91
CA ASP A 77 38.55 -35.92 -48.12
C ASP A 77 37.94 -34.68 -48.81
N THR A 78 37.86 -34.75 -50.13
CA THR A 78 37.30 -33.73 -51.02
C THR A 78 36.04 -34.25 -51.68
N SER A 79 34.88 -33.69 -51.36
CA SER A 79 33.74 -33.76 -52.28
C SER A 79 32.93 -32.47 -52.31
N HIS A 80 32.94 -31.84 -53.49
CA HIS A 80 32.07 -30.73 -53.84
C HIS A 80 30.60 -31.16 -53.79
N ARG A 81 29.75 -30.39 -53.10
CA ARG A 81 28.31 -30.31 -53.38
C ARG A 81 27.92 -28.84 -53.53
N PRO A 82 27.08 -28.48 -54.52
CA PRO A 82 26.73 -27.10 -54.77
C PRO A 82 25.91 -26.53 -53.61
N ARG A 83 26.38 -25.39 -53.10
CA ARG A 83 25.76 -24.63 -52.02
C ARG A 83 24.50 -23.95 -52.57
N VAL A 84 23.34 -24.58 -52.41
CA VAL A 84 22.06 -23.92 -52.64
C VAL A 84 21.99 -22.73 -51.68
N GLU A 85 21.96 -21.52 -52.24
CA GLU A 85 21.78 -20.30 -51.47
C GLU A 85 20.37 -20.29 -50.87
N ARG A 86 20.25 -20.83 -49.65
CA ARG A 86 19.16 -20.45 -48.76
C ARG A 86 19.29 -18.97 -48.49
N ARG A 87 18.57 -18.18 -49.29
CA ARG A 87 18.22 -16.79 -49.03
C ARG A 87 17.81 -16.73 -47.56
N ARG A 88 18.68 -16.16 -46.72
CA ARG A 88 18.32 -15.85 -45.34
C ARG A 88 17.26 -14.77 -45.43
N GLU A 89 16.01 -15.19 -45.46
CA GLU A 89 14.94 -14.33 -44.97
C GLU A 89 15.37 -13.91 -43.58
N THR A 90 15.65 -12.63 -43.44
CA THR A 90 15.82 -11.97 -42.17
C THR A 90 14.48 -12.09 -41.46
N ALA A 91 14.32 -13.20 -40.73
CA ALA A 91 13.26 -13.35 -39.76
C ALA A 91 13.39 -12.15 -38.83
N SER A 92 12.53 -11.15 -39.06
CA SER A 92 12.39 -10.04 -38.15
C SER A 92 12.01 -10.67 -36.84
N ARG A 93 12.97 -10.70 -35.91
CA ARG A 93 12.80 -11.22 -34.56
C ARG A 93 11.85 -10.24 -33.89
N ARG A 94 10.54 -10.43 -34.14
CA ARG A 94 9.48 -9.85 -33.34
C ARG A 94 9.84 -10.22 -31.92
N LEU A 95 10.24 -9.21 -31.14
CA LEU A 95 10.27 -9.35 -29.70
C LEU A 95 8.88 -9.88 -29.30
N PRO A 96 8.79 -10.87 -28.41
CA PRO A 96 7.48 -11.28 -27.91
C PRO A 96 6.78 -10.01 -27.43
N ALA A 97 5.56 -9.78 -27.93
CA ALA A 97 4.78 -8.62 -27.52
C ALA A 97 4.69 -8.65 -26.00
N ALA A 98 4.92 -7.50 -25.35
CA ALA A 98 4.83 -7.42 -23.90
C ALA A 98 3.44 -7.94 -23.48
N SER A 99 3.43 -9.05 -22.75
CA SER A 99 2.22 -9.74 -22.34
C SER A 99 2.12 -9.67 -20.83
N GLY A 100 0.97 -9.30 -20.33
CA GLY A 100 0.70 -9.29 -18.91
C GLY A 100 -0.74 -9.63 -18.63
N ARG A 101 -1.06 -9.75 -17.34
CA ARG A 101 -2.35 -10.16 -16.82
C ARG A 101 -2.67 -9.37 -15.56
N LEU A 102 -3.97 -9.19 -15.33
CA LEU A 102 -4.51 -8.83 -14.04
C LEU A 102 -5.19 -10.07 -13.47
N VAL A 103 -4.71 -10.55 -12.32
CA VAL A 103 -5.37 -11.59 -11.53
C VAL A 103 -6.21 -10.87 -10.49
N LEU A 104 -7.53 -11.03 -10.55
CA LEU A 104 -8.43 -10.54 -9.51
C LEU A 104 -8.13 -11.30 -8.20
N ILE A 105 -8.03 -10.58 -7.08
CA ILE A 105 -7.88 -11.15 -5.74
C ILE A 105 -9.24 -11.03 -5.05
N LEU A 106 -9.75 -12.15 -4.55
CA LEU A 106 -11.04 -12.23 -3.87
C LEU A 106 -10.93 -11.81 -2.39
N GLU A 107 -12.07 -11.63 -1.72
CA GLU A 107 -12.14 -11.19 -0.31
C GLU A 107 -11.46 -12.16 0.67
N ASP A 108 -11.37 -13.44 0.33
CA ASP A 108 -10.64 -14.48 1.09
C ASP A 108 -9.13 -14.53 0.78
N GLY A 109 -8.64 -13.63 -0.08
CA GLY A 109 -7.26 -13.55 -0.53
C GLY A 109 -6.89 -14.53 -1.66
N THR A 110 -7.84 -15.30 -2.19
CA THR A 110 -7.56 -16.27 -3.28
C THR A 110 -7.57 -15.62 -4.67
N ASP A 111 -6.93 -16.31 -5.63
CA ASP A 111 -6.91 -15.91 -7.04
C ASP A 111 -8.27 -16.19 -7.69
N GLY A 112 -8.92 -15.13 -8.18
CA GLY A 112 -10.16 -15.17 -8.92
C GLY A 112 -9.95 -15.15 -10.45
N ALA A 113 -10.78 -14.35 -11.14
CA ALA A 113 -10.72 -14.23 -12.60
C ALA A 113 -9.39 -13.62 -13.08
N VAL A 114 -8.88 -14.12 -14.21
CA VAL A 114 -7.64 -13.65 -14.84
C VAL A 114 -7.97 -12.97 -16.16
N TYR A 115 -7.46 -11.75 -16.34
CA TYR A 115 -7.67 -10.93 -17.53
C TYR A 115 -6.34 -10.67 -18.23
N ASP A 116 -6.17 -11.15 -19.47
CA ASP A 116 -5.00 -10.82 -20.30
C ASP A 116 -5.04 -9.33 -20.71
N LEU A 117 -3.89 -8.66 -20.60
CA LEU A 117 -3.70 -7.28 -21.02
C LEU A 117 -3.34 -7.23 -22.52
N ALA A 118 -4.04 -6.39 -23.27
CA ALA A 118 -3.73 -6.15 -24.68
C ALA A 118 -2.38 -5.43 -24.84
N PRO A 119 -1.59 -5.72 -25.91
CA PRO A 119 -0.23 -5.19 -26.07
C PRO A 119 -0.11 -3.67 -26.15
N GLU A 120 -1.14 -2.99 -26.66
CA GLU A 120 -1.15 -1.53 -26.77
C GLU A 120 -1.69 -0.89 -25.48
N ARG A 121 -2.89 -1.30 -25.05
CA ARG A 121 -3.68 -0.58 -24.06
C ARG A 121 -4.86 -1.43 -23.55
N THR A 122 -5.12 -1.42 -22.25
CA THR A 122 -6.30 -2.04 -21.63
C THR A 122 -6.94 -1.11 -20.58
N VAL A 123 -8.26 -1.05 -20.51
CA VAL A 123 -9.03 -0.26 -19.53
C VAL A 123 -9.78 -1.17 -18.58
N ILE A 124 -9.79 -0.80 -17.30
CA ILE A 124 -10.75 -1.31 -16.32
C ILE A 124 -11.80 -0.23 -16.00
N GLY A 125 -13.03 -0.65 -15.75
CA GLY A 125 -14.10 0.25 -15.28
C GLY A 125 -15.45 -0.44 -15.18
N ARG A 126 -16.51 0.32 -14.95
CA ARG A 126 -17.88 -0.22 -14.81
C ARG A 126 -18.53 -0.56 -16.16
N GLU A 127 -18.29 0.24 -17.20
CA GLU A 127 -18.94 0.13 -18.51
C GLU A 127 -18.14 0.86 -19.61
N GLY A 128 -18.07 0.31 -20.82
CA GLY A 128 -17.32 0.93 -21.92
C GLY A 128 -15.79 0.86 -21.73
N ALA A 129 -15.34 -0.14 -20.98
CA ALA A 129 -13.95 -0.50 -20.74
C ALA A 129 -13.66 -1.88 -21.37
N ASP A 130 -12.38 -2.19 -21.59
CA ASP A 130 -11.96 -3.49 -22.14
C ASP A 130 -12.21 -4.63 -21.14
N ILE A 131 -12.11 -4.34 -19.84
CA ILE A 131 -12.52 -5.20 -18.72
C ILE A 131 -13.58 -4.43 -17.92
N CYS A 132 -14.80 -4.98 -17.86
CA CYS A 132 -15.95 -4.34 -17.21
C CYS A 132 -16.42 -5.08 -15.94
N PHE A 133 -16.71 -4.32 -14.88
CA PHE A 133 -17.33 -4.81 -13.64
C PHE A 133 -18.63 -4.04 -13.38
N PRO A 134 -19.76 -4.43 -14.02
CA PRO A 134 -20.98 -3.61 -14.06
C PRO A 134 -21.69 -3.46 -12.71
N HIS A 135 -21.36 -4.28 -11.72
CA HIS A 135 -21.96 -4.27 -10.38
C HIS A 135 -21.12 -3.53 -9.32
N ASP A 136 -19.97 -2.96 -9.71
CA ASP A 136 -19.12 -2.19 -8.80
C ASP A 136 -19.37 -0.68 -8.95
N ASP A 137 -20.29 -0.15 -8.14
CA ASP A 137 -20.64 1.27 -8.16
C ASP A 137 -19.51 2.21 -7.72
N PHE A 138 -18.43 1.69 -7.13
CA PHE A 138 -17.24 2.48 -6.84
C PHE A 138 -16.34 2.63 -8.07
N LEU A 139 -16.62 1.96 -9.18
CA LEU A 139 -15.97 2.20 -10.46
C LEU A 139 -16.65 3.28 -11.29
N ALA A 140 -15.85 4.23 -11.80
CA ALA A 140 -16.26 5.02 -12.95
C ALA A 140 -16.39 4.14 -14.21
N LEU A 141 -17.14 4.61 -15.21
CA LEU A 141 -17.35 3.90 -16.50
C LEU A 141 -16.01 3.41 -17.08
N ARG A 142 -15.04 4.33 -17.22
CA ARG A 142 -13.62 4.04 -17.48
C ARG A 142 -12.83 4.57 -16.28
N HIS A 143 -12.14 3.70 -15.56
CA HIS A 143 -11.51 4.04 -14.27
C HIS A 143 -9.98 4.14 -14.34
N ALA A 144 -9.34 3.12 -14.89
CA ALA A 144 -7.88 3.09 -15.01
C ALA A 144 -7.46 2.52 -16.36
N GLU A 145 -6.29 2.95 -16.81
CA GLU A 145 -5.71 2.54 -18.08
C GLU A 145 -4.34 1.92 -17.85
N PHE A 146 -4.10 0.77 -18.48
CA PHE A 146 -2.85 0.01 -18.45
C PHE A 146 -2.24 0.04 -19.85
N VAL A 147 -0.99 0.49 -19.98
CA VAL A 147 -0.26 0.63 -21.24
C VAL A 147 1.14 0.04 -21.10
N PHE A 148 1.59 -0.72 -22.09
CA PHE A 148 2.98 -1.19 -22.13
C PHE A 148 3.90 -0.13 -22.71
N SER A 149 4.79 0.42 -21.87
CA SER A 149 5.89 1.30 -22.30
C SER A 149 7.17 0.45 -22.41
N GLY A 150 7.37 -0.16 -23.58
CA GLY A 150 8.45 -1.13 -23.76
C GLY A 150 8.17 -2.43 -23.00
N ASN A 151 8.99 -2.74 -21.99
CA ASN A 151 8.82 -3.91 -21.12
C ASN A 151 8.31 -3.54 -19.70
N GLN A 152 7.77 -2.33 -19.52
CA GLN A 152 7.14 -1.90 -18.27
C GLN A 152 5.64 -1.68 -18.49
N LEU A 153 4.82 -2.27 -17.62
CA LEU A 153 3.41 -1.93 -17.55
C LEU A 153 3.24 -0.62 -16.79
N VAL A 154 2.63 0.38 -17.42
CA VAL A 154 2.32 1.68 -16.81
C VAL A 154 0.82 1.73 -16.53
N LEU A 155 0.48 2.09 -15.28
CA LEU A 155 -0.88 2.34 -14.84
C LEU A 155 -1.13 3.85 -14.78
N THR A 156 -2.14 4.31 -15.52
CA THR A 156 -2.63 5.68 -15.51
C THR A 156 -3.99 5.73 -14.80
N PRO A 157 -4.12 6.40 -13.64
CA PRO A 157 -5.43 6.69 -13.07
C PRO A 157 -6.17 7.67 -13.98
N LEU A 158 -7.43 7.37 -14.33
CA LEU A 158 -8.29 8.35 -14.99
C LEU A 158 -8.92 9.28 -13.95
N ALA A 159 -9.51 10.39 -14.40
CA ALA A 159 -10.14 11.37 -13.52
C ALA A 159 -11.44 10.82 -12.91
N THR A 160 -11.32 10.12 -11.77
CA THR A 160 -12.44 9.49 -11.05
C THR A 160 -12.53 9.98 -9.60
N THR A 161 -13.74 9.96 -9.05
CA THR A 161 -14.03 10.36 -7.66
C THR A 161 -13.28 9.50 -6.65
N ASN A 162 -13.36 8.17 -6.80
CA ASN A 162 -12.80 7.23 -5.85
C ASN A 162 -11.28 7.01 -6.06
N GLY A 163 -10.82 7.10 -7.30
CA GLY A 163 -9.41 6.96 -7.66
C GLY A 163 -8.91 5.51 -7.68
N VAL A 164 -7.67 5.37 -8.14
CA VAL A 164 -6.94 4.11 -8.20
C VAL A 164 -5.83 4.15 -7.15
N PHE A 165 -5.64 3.06 -6.43
CA PHE A 165 -4.62 2.94 -5.41
C PHE A 165 -3.67 1.78 -5.72
N VAL A 166 -2.43 1.89 -5.25
CA VAL A 166 -1.42 0.84 -5.32
C VAL A 166 -0.93 0.53 -3.92
N GLN A 167 -0.72 -0.75 -3.61
CA GLN A 167 -0.23 -1.17 -2.30
C GLN A 167 1.19 -0.64 -2.03
N VAL A 168 1.39 -0.12 -0.82
CA VAL A 168 2.66 0.41 -0.30
C VAL A 168 3.59 -0.76 0.05
N SER A 169 4.36 -1.22 -0.95
CA SER A 169 5.34 -2.33 -0.78
C SER A 169 6.67 -1.89 -0.15
N HIS A 170 6.97 -0.59 -0.22
CA HIS A 170 8.10 0.07 0.41
C HIS A 170 7.64 1.47 0.86
N GLU A 171 8.52 2.21 1.52
CA GLU A 171 8.27 3.61 1.89
C GLU A 171 7.94 4.50 0.68
N VAL A 172 6.88 5.30 0.79
CA VAL A 172 6.40 6.25 -0.24
C VAL A 172 6.44 7.66 0.33
N GLU A 173 7.00 8.62 -0.41
CA GLU A 173 6.99 10.04 -0.03
C GLU A 173 5.56 10.62 -0.15
N LEU A 174 5.04 11.19 0.95
CA LEU A 174 3.79 11.92 0.98
C LEU A 174 4.00 13.41 0.69
N ARG A 175 3.10 14.00 -0.09
CA ARG A 175 3.04 15.42 -0.43
C ARG A 175 1.69 16.01 -0.02
N ASN A 176 1.64 17.33 0.05
CA ASN A 176 0.42 18.06 0.44
C ASN A 176 -0.78 17.67 -0.45
N GLY A 177 -1.84 17.14 0.17
CA GLY A 177 -3.07 16.74 -0.49
C GLY A 177 -3.11 15.27 -0.93
N ASP A 178 -2.02 14.50 -0.77
CA ASP A 178 -2.00 13.07 -1.09
C ASP A 178 -2.94 12.28 -0.17
N VAL A 179 -3.45 11.16 -0.70
CA VAL A 179 -4.46 10.33 -0.05
C VAL A 179 -3.97 8.89 -0.02
N PHE A 180 -4.16 8.23 1.12
CA PHE A 180 -3.91 6.79 1.28
C PHE A 180 -5.06 6.14 2.05
N ARG A 181 -5.07 4.81 2.07
CA ARG A 181 -6.10 4.00 2.71
C ARG A 181 -5.45 2.92 3.58
N ILE A 182 -6.01 2.72 4.76
CA ILE A 182 -5.71 1.60 5.67
C ILE A 182 -7.04 0.96 6.06
N GLY A 183 -7.21 -0.35 5.83
CA GLY A 183 -8.53 -0.99 6.01
C GLY A 183 -9.63 -0.35 5.13
N GLN A 184 -10.63 0.24 5.77
CA GLN A 184 -11.68 1.09 5.19
C GLN A 184 -11.39 2.59 5.30
N GLU A 185 -10.50 3.00 6.20
CA GLU A 185 -10.15 4.39 6.47
C GLU A 185 -9.42 5.05 5.30
N LEU A 186 -10.05 6.09 4.72
CA LEU A 186 -9.45 6.92 3.68
C LEU A 186 -8.88 8.20 4.30
N LEU A 187 -7.56 8.35 4.29
CA LEU A 187 -6.85 9.41 5.00
C LEU A 187 -6.14 10.34 4.00
N ARG A 188 -6.39 11.64 4.12
CA ARG A 188 -5.70 12.69 3.36
C ARG A 188 -4.67 13.39 4.22
N PHE A 189 -3.44 13.45 3.73
CA PHE A 189 -2.33 14.18 4.33
C PHE A 189 -2.25 15.61 3.82
N GLU A 190 -2.08 16.58 4.72
CA GLU A 190 -1.85 17.98 4.36
C GLU A 190 -0.79 18.61 5.25
N LEU A 191 0.02 19.50 4.65
CA LEU A 191 1.01 20.30 5.38
C LEU A 191 0.30 21.36 6.19
N LEU A 192 0.59 21.44 7.48
CA LEU A 192 -0.09 22.36 8.38
C LEU A 192 0.16 23.82 7.98
N ALA A 193 1.35 24.13 7.48
CA ALA A 193 1.69 25.44 6.94
C ALA A 193 0.77 25.87 5.76
N GLU A 194 0.36 24.94 4.89
CA GLU A 194 -0.54 25.25 3.78
C GLU A 194 -2.00 25.39 4.25
N VAL A 195 -2.41 24.55 5.21
CA VAL A 195 -3.72 24.65 5.87
C VAL A 195 -3.89 25.98 6.63
N ILE A 196 -2.82 26.50 7.24
CA ILE A 196 -2.87 27.78 7.97
C ILE A 196 -2.96 28.97 7.00
N LYS A 197 -2.23 28.93 5.88
CA LYS A 197 -2.24 29.97 4.83
C LYS A 197 -3.52 30.00 4.00
N ALA A 198 -4.28 28.90 3.96
CA ALA A 198 -5.49 28.81 3.14
C ALA A 198 -6.47 29.96 3.47
N PRO A 199 -6.98 30.70 2.47
CA PRO A 199 -7.88 31.82 2.71
C PRO A 199 -9.17 31.35 3.37
N PHE A 200 -9.57 32.05 4.43
CA PHE A 200 -10.83 31.78 5.13
C PHE A 200 -12.00 32.37 4.35
N ALA A 201 -13.07 31.58 4.17
CA ALA A 201 -14.32 32.05 3.59
C ALA A 201 -15.12 32.82 4.65
N GLY A 202 -14.87 34.12 4.75
CA GLY A 202 -15.57 35.05 5.64
C GLY A 202 -15.40 36.50 5.17
N PRO A 203 -16.07 37.47 5.81
CA PRO A 203 -15.82 38.88 5.54
C PRO A 203 -14.41 39.29 6.00
N ASP A 204 -13.82 40.29 5.34
CA ASP A 204 -12.41 40.69 5.56
C ASP A 204 -12.10 41.20 6.98
N ASP A 205 -13.13 41.53 7.77
CA ASP A 205 -13.02 41.97 9.17
C ASP A 205 -13.11 40.80 10.19
N ALA A 206 -13.30 39.56 9.73
CA ALA A 206 -13.42 38.38 10.59
C ALA A 206 -12.08 38.02 11.26
N VAL A 207 -11.99 38.24 12.58
CA VAL A 207 -10.85 37.79 13.38
C VAL A 207 -10.87 36.27 13.52
N ARG A 208 -9.80 35.60 13.05
CA ARG A 208 -9.63 34.15 13.20
C ARG A 208 -9.40 33.78 14.66
N LEU A 209 -10.43 33.24 15.30
CA LEU A 209 -10.36 32.63 16.63
C LEU A 209 -10.05 31.13 16.52
N GLY A 210 -9.24 30.62 17.44
CA GLY A 210 -8.88 29.21 17.51
C GLY A 210 -7.83 28.95 18.59
N SER A 211 -7.61 27.67 18.92
CA SER A 211 -6.52 27.26 19.80
C SER A 211 -5.15 27.57 19.17
N PRO A 212 -4.11 27.87 19.95
CA PRO A 212 -2.76 27.95 19.44
C PRO A 212 -2.34 26.61 18.82
N ILE A 213 -1.56 26.67 17.75
CA ILE A 213 -0.97 25.49 17.10
C ILE A 213 0.08 24.89 18.05
N PRO A 214 0.03 23.59 18.37
CA PRO A 214 1.06 22.94 19.19
C PRO A 214 2.45 23.09 18.57
N GLU A 215 3.46 23.29 19.42
CA GLU A 215 4.85 23.35 18.98
C GLU A 215 5.27 22.03 18.32
N GLY A 216 6.04 22.10 17.23
CA GLY A 216 6.46 20.92 16.47
C GLY A 216 5.38 20.29 15.59
N ALA A 217 4.17 20.84 15.50
CA ALA A 217 3.15 20.36 14.56
C ALA A 217 3.48 20.78 13.11
N TRP A 218 3.58 19.80 12.21
CA TRP A 218 3.99 19.98 10.80
C TRP A 218 2.91 19.60 9.79
N GLY A 219 1.97 18.73 10.16
CA GLY A 219 0.94 18.22 9.26
C GLY A 219 -0.41 18.00 9.91
N ARG A 220 -1.37 17.58 9.10
CA ARG A 220 -2.61 16.94 9.55
C ARG A 220 -2.92 15.71 8.71
N LEU A 221 -3.53 14.70 9.34
CA LEU A 221 -4.31 13.66 8.66
C LEU A 221 -5.79 13.97 8.87
N GLY A 222 -6.57 13.99 7.80
CA GLY A 222 -8.02 14.04 7.90
C GLY A 222 -8.67 12.85 7.21
N GLN A 223 -9.62 12.23 7.89
CA GLN A 223 -10.47 11.16 7.40
C GLN A 223 -11.43 11.71 6.34
N LEU A 224 -11.54 11.07 5.18
CA LEU A 224 -12.45 11.43 4.11
C LEU A 224 -13.65 10.47 4.11
N ILE A 225 -14.81 10.96 4.55
CA ILE A 225 -16.07 10.20 4.57
C ILE A 225 -16.75 10.22 3.21
N ALA A 226 -16.63 11.34 2.50
CA ALA A 226 -17.13 11.53 1.13
C ALA A 226 -16.29 12.61 0.43
N PRO A 227 -16.47 12.86 -0.88
CA PRO A 227 -15.76 13.94 -1.58
C PRO A 227 -15.96 15.29 -0.87
N ALA A 228 -14.84 15.90 -0.45
CA ALA A 228 -14.79 17.14 0.36
C ALA A 228 -15.46 17.09 1.76
N THR A 229 -15.96 15.93 2.21
CA THR A 229 -16.52 15.73 3.55
C THR A 229 -15.49 15.07 4.47
N TRP A 230 -15.10 15.79 5.51
CA TRP A 230 -14.14 15.33 6.50
C TRP A 230 -14.83 14.66 7.70
N GLY A 231 -14.24 13.57 8.18
CA GLY A 231 -14.54 12.94 9.46
C GLY A 231 -13.60 13.47 10.55
N ALA A 232 -12.95 12.56 11.28
CA ALA A 232 -11.93 12.93 12.25
C ALA A 232 -10.71 13.61 11.57
N VAL A 233 -10.12 14.58 12.27
CA VAL A 233 -8.90 15.30 11.82
C VAL A 233 -7.90 15.35 12.96
N TYR A 234 -6.68 14.93 12.67
CA TYR A 234 -5.58 14.75 13.61
C TYR A 234 -4.41 15.65 13.22
N LEU A 235 -3.83 16.37 14.18
CA LEU A 235 -2.57 17.09 13.98
C LEU A 235 -1.39 16.13 14.12
N LEU A 236 -0.34 16.35 13.31
CA LEU A 236 0.87 15.54 13.28
C LEU A 236 2.04 16.38 13.79
N GLY A 237 2.77 15.85 14.77
CA GLY A 237 3.95 16.48 15.39
C GLY A 237 4.87 15.43 16.02
N GLY A 238 6.17 15.70 16.08
CA GLY A 238 7.18 14.66 16.35
C GLY A 238 7.63 13.95 15.07
N SER A 239 8.54 12.98 15.16
CA SER A 239 9.11 12.32 13.97
C SER A 239 8.21 11.25 13.37
N ASP A 240 7.66 10.34 14.18
CA ASP A 240 6.94 9.16 13.70
C ASP A 240 5.52 9.15 14.30
N ILE A 241 4.50 9.04 13.44
CA ILE A 241 3.08 8.94 13.81
C ILE A 241 2.57 7.56 13.42
N TYR A 242 2.31 6.72 14.41
CA TYR A 242 1.85 5.36 14.23
C TYR A 242 0.32 5.30 14.08
N LEU A 243 -0.13 4.54 13.09
CA LEU A 243 -1.55 4.32 12.77
C LEU A 243 -1.92 2.86 13.01
N GLY A 244 -3.03 2.60 13.68
CA GLY A 244 -3.49 1.23 13.94
C GLY A 244 -4.92 1.15 14.47
N ARG A 245 -5.40 -0.07 14.71
CA ARG A 245 -6.73 -0.32 15.30
C ARG A 245 -6.71 -0.23 16.83
N GLU A 246 -5.60 -0.65 17.43
CA GLU A 246 -5.45 -0.82 18.90
C GLU A 246 -4.25 -0.04 19.46
N ARG A 247 -3.20 0.17 18.65
CA ARG A 247 -1.92 0.76 19.04
C ARG A 247 -1.48 1.79 18.01
N GLY A 248 -0.83 2.83 18.50
CA GLY A 248 -0.36 3.97 17.72
C GLY A 248 -0.86 5.29 18.29
N ASP A 249 -0.40 6.39 17.73
CA ASP A 249 -0.77 7.76 18.11
C ASP A 249 -2.17 8.13 17.59
N ILE A 250 -2.58 7.53 16.47
CA ILE A 250 -3.92 7.67 15.90
C ILE A 250 -4.53 6.28 15.75
N THR A 251 -5.67 6.05 16.40
CA THR A 251 -6.34 4.75 16.43
C THR A 251 -7.71 4.75 15.75
N PHE A 252 -8.03 3.65 15.08
CA PHE A 252 -9.26 3.41 14.33
C PHE A 252 -9.97 2.14 14.86
N PRO A 253 -10.47 2.14 16.11
CA PRO A 253 -10.92 0.93 16.79
C PRO A 253 -12.17 0.27 16.18
N GLY A 254 -12.97 1.03 15.42
CA GLY A 254 -14.19 0.54 14.77
C GLY A 254 -13.95 -0.20 13.45
N ASP A 255 -12.78 -0.07 12.83
CA ASP A 255 -12.48 -0.66 11.53
C ASP A 255 -11.68 -1.97 11.69
N GLY A 256 -12.38 -3.09 11.64
CA GLY A 256 -11.79 -4.44 11.73
C GLY A 256 -10.77 -4.77 10.63
N PHE A 257 -10.72 -4.01 9.52
CA PHE A 257 -9.73 -4.19 8.46
C PHE A 257 -8.40 -3.45 8.75
N VAL A 258 -8.36 -2.59 9.77
CA VAL A 258 -7.10 -2.02 10.28
C VAL A 258 -6.43 -3.01 11.22
N SER A 259 -5.11 -3.13 11.10
CA SER A 259 -4.30 -4.02 11.93
C SER A 259 -3.99 -3.36 13.27
N GLY A 260 -3.77 -4.14 14.34
CA GLY A 260 -3.56 -3.60 15.69
C GLY A 260 -2.51 -2.49 15.74
N LEU A 261 -1.43 -2.65 14.98
CA LEU A 261 -0.56 -1.59 14.45
C LEU A 261 -0.45 -1.83 12.93
N HIS A 262 -0.64 -0.81 12.09
CA HIS A 262 -0.86 -1.02 10.64
C HIS A 262 0.13 -0.22 9.76
N ALA A 263 0.30 1.08 10.01
CA ALA A 263 1.18 1.95 9.23
C ALA A 263 1.90 2.97 10.11
N VAL A 264 2.87 3.67 9.55
CA VAL A 264 3.50 4.85 10.15
C VAL A 264 3.63 5.97 9.12
N VAL A 265 3.36 7.20 9.54
CA VAL A 265 3.71 8.42 8.80
C VAL A 265 4.91 9.06 9.50
N MET A 266 6.01 9.23 8.78
CA MET A 266 7.29 9.68 9.33
C MET A 266 7.68 11.02 8.70
N GLN A 267 8.16 11.96 9.51
CA GLN A 267 8.89 13.15 9.08
C GLN A 267 10.40 12.88 9.16
N ARG A 268 11.12 13.20 8.08
CA ARG A 268 12.59 13.29 8.07
C ARG A 268 12.97 14.59 7.39
N GLU A 269 13.56 15.51 8.16
CA GLU A 269 13.79 16.90 7.71
C GLU A 269 12.47 17.51 7.22
N ASP A 270 12.44 18.10 6.02
CA ASP A 270 11.23 18.67 5.40
C ASP A 270 10.46 17.67 4.50
N ARG A 271 10.70 16.37 4.65
CA ARG A 271 10.10 15.31 3.84
C ARG A 271 9.27 14.34 4.68
N TYR A 272 8.17 13.87 4.11
CA TYR A 272 7.17 13.06 4.80
C TYR A 272 7.00 11.73 4.08
N PHE A 273 6.81 10.65 4.83
CA PHE A 273 6.86 9.29 4.29
C PHE A 273 5.79 8.40 4.92
N LEU A 274 5.09 7.63 4.09
CA LEU A 274 4.17 6.59 4.51
C LEU A 274 4.85 5.22 4.37
N LYS A 275 4.70 4.38 5.38
CA LYS A 275 5.20 3.01 5.37
C LYS A 275 4.20 2.06 6.02
N ASP A 276 3.89 0.96 5.32
CA ASP A 276 3.17 -0.17 5.88
C ASP A 276 4.06 -0.95 6.87
N LEU A 277 3.48 -1.43 7.98
CA LEU A 277 4.20 -2.13 9.05
C LEU A 277 4.00 -3.66 9.03
N GLY A 278 3.67 -4.23 7.87
CA GLY A 278 3.34 -5.66 7.74
C GLY A 278 1.88 -5.92 8.05
N SER A 279 0.99 -5.03 7.60
CA SER A 279 -0.44 -5.12 7.87
C SER A 279 -1.11 -6.26 7.08
N SER A 280 -2.21 -6.80 7.63
CA SER A 280 -2.90 -7.96 7.04
C SER A 280 -3.58 -7.65 5.70
N ASN A 281 -4.16 -6.45 5.59
CA ASN A 281 -4.89 -6.02 4.39
C ASN A 281 -4.06 -5.11 3.47
N GLY A 282 -2.96 -4.56 3.97
CA GLY A 282 -2.10 -3.62 3.26
C GLY A 282 -2.55 -2.15 3.37
N THR A 283 -1.56 -1.27 3.42
CA THR A 283 -1.71 0.18 3.18
C THR A 283 -1.72 0.45 1.66
N TYR A 284 -2.65 1.26 1.18
CA TYR A 284 -2.80 1.60 -0.25
C TYR A 284 -2.67 3.10 -0.50
N TYR A 285 -1.82 3.50 -1.44
CA TYR A 285 -1.58 4.90 -1.78
C TYR A 285 -2.30 5.29 -3.07
N ARG A 286 -3.03 6.42 -3.08
CA ARG A 286 -3.83 6.88 -4.23
C ARG A 286 -2.93 7.50 -5.30
N LEU A 287 -3.02 6.99 -6.53
CA LEU A 287 -2.27 7.53 -7.65
C LEU A 287 -2.88 8.86 -8.13
N SER A 288 -2.03 9.89 -8.24
CA SER A 288 -2.34 11.20 -8.83
C SER A 288 -1.82 11.35 -10.27
N ARG A 289 -0.99 10.41 -10.74
CA ARG A 289 -0.36 10.40 -12.07
C ARG A 289 -0.02 8.98 -12.51
N ALA A 290 0.35 8.82 -13.78
CA ALA A 290 0.82 7.55 -14.33
C ALA A 290 2.07 7.04 -13.59
N MET A 291 2.12 5.72 -13.34
CA MET A 291 3.19 5.05 -12.59
C MET A 291 3.56 3.70 -13.24
N PRO A 292 4.85 3.38 -13.42
CA PRO A 292 5.26 2.04 -13.80
C PRO A 292 5.03 1.06 -12.65
N LEU A 293 4.32 -0.02 -12.95
CA LEU A 293 4.04 -1.11 -12.01
C LEU A 293 5.17 -2.15 -12.05
N ARG A 294 5.40 -2.79 -10.90
CA ARG A 294 6.24 -3.99 -10.80
C ARG A 294 5.38 -5.23 -10.95
N ARG A 295 5.95 -6.34 -11.42
CA ARG A 295 5.33 -7.66 -11.29
C ARG A 295 5.04 -7.95 -9.82
N GLY A 296 3.85 -8.47 -9.52
CA GLY A 296 3.33 -8.72 -8.18
C GLY A 296 2.70 -7.51 -7.50
N ALA A 297 2.69 -6.31 -8.10
CA ALA A 297 2.04 -5.15 -7.51
C ALA A 297 0.52 -5.37 -7.37
N LEU A 298 -0.04 -4.99 -6.22
CA LEU A 298 -1.48 -4.96 -5.99
C LEU A 298 -2.06 -3.57 -6.32
N VAL A 299 -3.13 -3.56 -7.10
CA VAL A 299 -3.85 -2.36 -7.56
C VAL A 299 -5.31 -2.45 -7.12
N LEU A 300 -5.79 -1.46 -6.37
CA LEU A 300 -7.18 -1.35 -5.95
C LEU A 300 -7.90 -0.29 -6.81
N ALA A 301 -9.02 -0.66 -7.42
CA ALA A 301 -9.90 0.25 -8.14
C ALA A 301 -11.36 -0.12 -7.89
N GLY A 302 -12.13 0.82 -7.33
CA GLY A 302 -13.46 0.50 -6.80
C GLY A 302 -13.34 -0.48 -5.63
N GLN A 303 -14.06 -1.60 -5.70
CA GLN A 303 -13.93 -2.74 -4.80
C GLN A 303 -12.99 -3.83 -5.36
N GLN A 304 -12.54 -3.72 -6.62
CA GLN A 304 -11.71 -4.74 -7.27
C GLN A 304 -10.23 -4.58 -6.90
N LEU A 305 -9.63 -5.67 -6.38
CA LEU A 305 -8.21 -5.77 -6.10
C LEU A 305 -7.53 -6.66 -7.16
N PHE A 306 -6.49 -6.15 -7.82
CA PHE A 306 -5.77 -6.88 -8.88
C PHE A 306 -4.31 -7.08 -8.53
N ARG A 307 -3.81 -8.31 -8.67
CA ARG A 307 -2.38 -8.60 -8.76
C ARG A 307 -1.90 -8.52 -10.21
N VAL A 308 -0.83 -7.76 -10.41
CA VAL A 308 -0.24 -7.50 -11.73
C VAL A 308 0.81 -8.55 -12.07
N GLU A 309 0.68 -9.21 -13.22
CA GLU A 309 1.65 -10.19 -13.71
C GLU A 309 2.12 -9.79 -15.12
N HIS A 310 3.43 -9.59 -15.33
CA HIS A 310 4.07 -9.30 -16.63
C HIS A 310 5.58 -9.62 -16.55
#